data_AF-A0A6P0NT87-F1
#
_entry.id   AF-A0A6P0NT87-F1
#
_cell.length_a   1.000
_cell.length_b   1.000
_cell.length_c   1.000
_cell.angle_alpha   90.00
_cell.angle_beta   90.00
_cell.angle_gamma   90.00
#
_symmetry.space_group_name_H-M   'P 1'
#
loop_
_entity.id
_entity.type
_entity.pdbx_description
1 polymer ?
#
loop_
_entity_poly.entity_id
_entity_poly.type
_entity_poly.pdbx_seq_one_letter_code
_entity_poly.pdbx_strand_id
1 'polypeptide(L)' 'MVLLEPQINRNLKQRIIDLMKKAPPSIIGNADYIPHAKIPDYTQFIKFVEKVRPLEKNIKQKPAVLVMEKETN' A
#
# COMPACT_ATOMS: atom_id res chain seq x y z
N MET A 1 9.42 -0.24 -8.35
CA MET A 1 9.17 0.75 -7.26
C MET A 1 9.81 0.28 -5.95
N VAL A 2 10.60 1.12 -5.27
CA VAL A 2 11.26 0.78 -3.99
C VAL A 2 10.44 1.30 -2.81
N LEU A 3 10.07 0.41 -1.88
CA LEU A 3 9.36 0.74 -0.64
C LEU A 3 10.28 0.57 0.56
N LEU A 4 10.20 1.52 1.50
CA LEU A 4 10.90 1.47 2.77
C LEU A 4 9.87 1.27 3.88
N GLU A 5 10.20 0.40 4.82
CA GLU A 5 9.39 0.21 6.02
C GLU A 5 9.27 1.52 6.81
N PRO A 6 8.06 1.87 7.33
CA PRO A 6 7.86 3.12 8.05
C PRO A 6 8.65 3.21 9.37
N GLN A 7 8.94 2.09 10.03
CA GLN A 7 9.65 2.04 11.32
C GLN A 7 11.17 1.86 11.20
N ILE A 8 11.73 1.97 10.00
CA ILE A 8 13.17 1.86 9.79
C ILE A 8 13.93 2.97 10.51
N ASN A 9 15.08 2.64 11.10
CA ASN A 9 15.97 3.62 11.73
C ASN A 9 16.28 4.79 10.78
N ARG A 10 16.17 6.03 11.27
CA ARG A 10 16.37 7.26 10.47
C ARG A 10 17.74 7.30 9.77
N ASN A 11 18.81 6.88 10.44
CA ASN A 11 20.17 6.88 9.86
C ASN A 11 20.28 5.85 8.73
N LEU A 12 19.66 4.69 8.91
CA LEU A 12 19.60 3.66 7.89
C LEU A 12 18.79 4.13 6.67
N LYS A 13 17.65 4.78 6.91
CA LYS A 13 16.84 5.41 5.85
C LYS A 13 17.66 6.39 5.02
N GLN A 14 18.38 7.29 5.69
CA GLN A 14 19.20 8.30 5.01
C GLN A 14 20.31 7.65 4.19
N ARG A 15 20.98 6.64 4.74
CA ARG A 15 22.04 5.89 4.04
C ARG A 15 21.51 5.19 2.79
N ILE A 16 20.33 4.56 2.86
CA ILE A 16 19.71 3.92 1.69
C ILE A 16 19.39 4.97 0.62
N ILE A 17 18.82 6.11 1.01
CA ILE A 17 18.53 7.21 0.07
C ILE A 17 19.81 7.70 -0.61
N ASP A 18 20.89 7.88 0.16
CA ASP A 18 22.16 8.38 -0.39
C ASP A 18 22.82 7.38 -1.34
N LEU A 19 22.74 6.08 -1.04
CA LEU A 19 23.21 5.02 -1.93
C LEU A 19 22.39 4.95 -3.22
N MET A 20 21.05 5.03 -3.11
CA MET A 20 20.15 5.01 -4.26
C MET A 20 20.31 6.25 -5.15
N LYS A 21 20.65 7.43 -4.59
CA LYS A 21 20.99 8.63 -5.38
C LYS A 21 22.31 8.51 -6.14
N LYS A 22 23.28 7.77 -5.58
CA LYS A 22 24.62 7.58 -6.17
C LYS A 22 24.69 6.38 -7.11
N ALA A 23 23.65 5.54 -7.14
CA ALA A 23 23.65 4.34 -7.95
C ALA A 23 23.64 4.69 -9.45
N PRO A 24 24.32 3.88 -10.29
CA PRO A 24 24.26 4.05 -11.74
C PRO A 24 22.82 4.00 -12.27
N PRO A 25 22.49 4.75 -13.33
CA PRO A 25 21.16 4.74 -13.95
C PRO A 25 20.68 3.33 -14.35
N SER A 26 21.61 2.44 -14.71
CA SER A 26 21.33 1.04 -15.04
C SER A 26 20.79 0.22 -13.86
N ILE A 27 21.09 0.59 -12.62
CA ILE A 27 20.58 -0.07 -11.41
C ILE A 27 19.26 0.57 -10.98
N ILE A 28 19.17 1.89 -11.06
CA ILE A 28 18.00 2.68 -10.66
C ILE A 28 16.81 2.47 -11.59
N GLY A 29 17.05 2.47 -12.90
CA GLY A 29 16.02 2.34 -13.93
C GLY A 29 15.29 1.00 -13.88
N ASN A 30 16.00 -0.08 -13.50
CA ASN A 30 15.40 -1.41 -13.32
C ASN A 30 14.57 -1.54 -12.03
N ALA A 31 14.71 -0.62 -11.08
CA ALA A 31 14.04 -0.67 -9.78
C ALA A 31 12.82 0.29 -9.69
N ASP A 32 12.49 0.99 -10.78
CA ASP A 32 11.62 2.18 -10.84
C ASP A 32 11.88 3.16 -9.67
N TYR A 33 13.15 3.36 -9.33
CA TYR A 33 13.49 4.37 -8.34
C TYR A 33 13.52 5.73 -9.01
N ILE A 34 12.63 6.64 -8.60
CA ILE A 34 12.59 8.02 -9.10
C ILE A 34 13.29 8.90 -8.06
N PRO A 35 14.49 9.45 -8.38
CA PRO A 35 15.17 10.37 -7.48
C PRO A 35 14.28 11.57 -7.16
N HIS A 36 14.25 11.98 -5.89
CA HIS A 36 13.49 13.16 -5.43
C HIS A 36 11.97 13.08 -5.62
N ALA A 37 11.41 11.92 -5.96
CA ALA A 37 9.96 11.72 -5.93
C ALA A 37 9.43 11.90 -4.50
N LYS A 38 8.27 12.56 -4.38
CA LYS A 38 7.53 12.59 -3.12
C LYS A 38 7.16 11.16 -2.75
N ILE A 39 7.37 10.79 -1.49
CA ILE A 39 6.90 9.51 -0.97
C ILE A 39 5.37 9.51 -1.09
N PRO A 40 4.76 8.52 -1.80
CA PRO A 40 3.31 8.47 -1.94
C PRO A 40 2.66 8.26 -0.56
N ASP A 41 1.57 8.98 -0.30
CA ASP A 41 0.75 8.76 0.89
C ASP A 41 -0.19 7.57 0.65
N TYR A 42 0.08 6.45 1.33
CA TYR A 42 -0.71 5.23 1.24
C TYR A 42 -1.83 5.13 2.28
N THR A 43 -2.09 6.19 3.06
CA THR A 43 -3.08 6.16 4.16
C THR A 43 -4.46 5.70 3.69
N GLN A 44 -4.93 6.17 2.53
CA GLN A 44 -6.23 5.76 1.99
C GLN A 44 -6.24 4.29 1.55
N PHE A 45 -5.16 3.83 0.93
CA PHE A 45 -5.03 2.44 0.48
C PHE A 45 -4.97 1.48 1.67
N ILE A 46 -4.25 1.84 2.72
CA ILE A 46 -4.19 1.07 3.98
C ILE A 46 -5.60 0.93 4.58
N LYS A 47 -6.35 2.04 4.70
CA LYS A 47 -7.74 2.02 5.18
C LYS A 47 -8.65 1.12 4.35
N PHE A 48 -8.47 1.15 3.03
CA PHE A 48 -9.24 0.29 2.13
C PHE A 48 -8.92 -1.18 2.38
N VAL A 49 -7.62 -1.54 2.42
CA VAL A 49 -7.17 -2.91 2.72
C VAL A 49 -7.70 -3.38 4.07
N GLU A 50 -7.63 -2.54 5.10
CA GLU A 50 -8.17 -2.85 6.43
C GLU A 50 -9.69 -3.08 6.41
N LYS A 51 -10.43 -2.30 5.62
CA LYS A 51 -11.88 -2.47 5.45
C LYS A 51 -12.23 -3.79 4.75
N VAL A 52 -11.45 -4.21 3.76
CA VAL A 52 -11.74 -5.43 2.97
C VAL A 52 -11.14 -6.70 3.57
N ARG A 53 -10.09 -6.62 4.39
CA ARG A 53 -9.42 -7.78 5.01
C ARG A 53 -10.39 -8.74 5.73
N PRO A 54 -11.40 -8.29 6.49
CA PRO A 54 -12.36 -9.19 7.11
C PRO A 54 -13.20 -10.02 6.12
N LEU A 55 -13.37 -9.54 4.89
CA LEU A 55 -14.14 -10.22 3.85
C LEU A 55 -13.44 -11.50 3.36
N GLU A 56 -12.12 -11.62 3.54
CA GLU A 56 -11.34 -12.80 3.14
C GLU A 56 -11.92 -14.09 3.73
N LYS A 57 -12.39 -14.05 4.98
CA LYS A 57 -13.02 -15.19 5.66
C LYS A 57 -14.34 -15.63 5.02
N ASN A 58 -14.99 -14.74 4.28
CA ASN A 58 -16.32 -14.94 3.71
C ASN A 58 -16.30 -15.03 2.18
N ILE A 59 -15.13 -15.03 1.53
CA ILE A 59 -14.99 -15.10 0.06
C ILE A 59 -15.73 -16.32 -0.54
N LYS A 60 -15.75 -17.44 0.18
CA LYS A 60 -16.42 -18.67 -0.26
C LYS A 60 -17.89 -18.77 0.17
N GLN A 61 -18.37 -17.84 1.00
CA GLN A 61 -19.75 -17.84 1.47
C GLN A 61 -20.65 -17.18 0.43
N LYS A 62 -21.77 -17.83 0.11
CA LYS A 62 -22.77 -17.27 -0.79
C LYS A 62 -23.36 -16.01 -0.14
N PRO A 63 -23.28 -14.82 -0.76
CA PRO A 63 -23.82 -13.61 -0.16
C PRO A 63 -25.34 -13.75 0.01
N ALA A 64 -25.83 -13.39 1.20
CA ALA A 64 -27.26 -13.31 1.47
C ALA A 64 -27.86 -12.12 0.70
N VAL A 65 -28.98 -12.35 0.03
CA VAL A 65 -29.72 -11.28 -0.64
C VAL A 65 -30.45 -10.49 0.43
N LEU A 66 -30.11 -9.21 0.59
CA LEU A 66 -30.85 -8.29 1.44
C LEU A 66 -32.16 -7.93 0.74
N VAL A 67 -33.27 -8.47 1.23
CA VAL A 67 -34.61 -8.07 0.82
C VAL A 67 -35.07 -7.00 1.79
N MET A 68 -35.41 -5.80 1.30
CA MET A 68 -36.04 -4.79 2.17
C MET A 68 -37.44 -5.28 2.55
N GLU A 69 -37.71 -5.40 3.85
CA GLU A 69 -39.06 -5.66 4.32
C GLU A 69 -39.95 -4.49 3.88
N LYS A 70 -40.96 -4.79 3.06
CA LYS A 70 -42.03 -3.83 2.78
C LYS A 70 -42.81 -3.64 4.07
N GLU A 71 -42.73 -2.45 4.66
CA GLU A 71 -43.68 -2.00 5.66
C GLU A 71 -45.08 -2.03 5.03
N THR A 72 -45.89 -3.04 5.38
CA THR A 72 -47.32 -3.05 5.11
C THR A 72 -48.04 -2.39 6.28
N ASN A 73 -48.50 -1.17 6.01
CA ASN A 73 -49.43 -0.37 6.82
C ASN A 73 -50.80 -1.05 6.93
#